data_AF-A0A923LVU0-F1
#
_entry.id   AF-A0A923LVU0-F1
#
_cell.length_a   1.000
_cell.length_b   1.000
_cell.length_c   1.000
_cell.angle_alpha   90.00
_cell.angle_beta   90.00
_cell.angle_gamma   90.00
#
_symmetry.space_group_name_H-M   'P 1'
#
loop_
_entity.id
_entity.type
_entity.pdbx_description
1 polymer ?
#
loop_
_entity_poly.entity_id
_entity_poly.type
_entity_poly.pdbx_seq_one_letter_code
_entity_poly.pdbx_strand_id
1 'polypeptide(L)'
;MLQIKKQLTANKKSKPDENSLGFGVYYTDHMLIIDHDEEQGWHDARIVPYEPLQIDPAAMVLHYAMESFEGMKAYRTPDGSIQLFRPDKNAQRMINTNHRMCLPSLPVEDFVQAVKEIVSVEKDWVPHAEGTSLYIRPFVIATEPHLGVRPSRTHQFIIICSPVGAYYSTGINPVKIFVEDEYTRACPGGTGFTKCGGNYAASLISQVKAHELGYEQTLWLDGVEHKYVEEVGSMNCFFKIGGTVYTAPCMGTVLPGVTRMSCIDLLKHWGVPVSEERLPIADVMQASKDGKLEEVFGTGTAAVISPVGELRYEGDVAYINNGEIGEITHKLYNTLTGIQWGTMPDELGWTVKVD
;
A
#
# COMPACT_ATOMS: atom_id res chain seq x y z
N MET A 1 4.91 -21.20 -14.47
CA MET A 1 5.36 -20.22 -15.48
C MET A 1 4.22 -20.00 -16.46
N LEU A 2 3.56 -18.86 -16.33
CA LEU A 2 2.38 -18.47 -17.09
C LEU A 2 2.72 -18.31 -18.59
N GLN A 3 1.83 -18.78 -19.45
CA GLN A 3 1.86 -18.47 -20.89
C GLN A 3 0.99 -17.24 -21.15
N ILE A 4 1.59 -16.04 -21.09
CA ILE A 4 0.85 -14.77 -21.22
C ILE A 4 0.78 -14.37 -22.69
N LYS A 5 -0.43 -14.42 -23.27
CA LYS A 5 -0.70 -13.95 -24.63
C LYS A 5 -0.61 -12.41 -24.68
N LYS A 6 -0.12 -11.83 -25.77
CA LYS A 6 -0.01 -10.36 -25.93
C LYS A 6 -0.87 -9.89 -27.10
N GLN A 7 -1.87 -9.06 -26.81
CA GLN A 7 -2.73 -8.39 -27.78
C GLN A 7 -2.54 -6.88 -27.59
N LEU A 8 -1.52 -6.32 -28.23
CA LEU A 8 -1.10 -4.94 -27.99
C LEU A 8 -1.84 -3.95 -28.89
N THR A 9 -2.20 -2.78 -28.35
CA THR A 9 -2.80 -1.72 -29.15
C THR A 9 -1.77 -1.08 -30.08
N ALA A 10 -2.19 -0.76 -31.31
CA ALA A 10 -1.43 0.09 -32.22
C ALA A 10 -1.60 1.59 -31.90
N ASN A 11 -2.69 1.95 -31.22
CA ASN A 11 -3.05 3.32 -30.88
C ASN A 11 -2.69 3.58 -29.41
N LYS A 12 -1.43 3.97 -29.16
CA LYS A 12 -0.96 4.33 -27.82
C LYS A 12 -1.52 5.69 -27.39
N LYS A 13 -1.84 5.85 -26.09
CA LYS A 13 -2.29 7.11 -25.50
C LYS A 13 -1.12 8.10 -25.44
N SER A 14 -1.45 9.39 -25.42
CA SER A 14 -0.47 10.43 -25.08
C SER A 14 -0.10 10.32 -23.61
N LYS A 15 1.20 10.41 -23.28
CA LYS A 15 1.66 10.40 -21.89
C LYS A 15 1.36 11.75 -21.23
N PRO A 16 0.91 11.75 -19.96
CA PRO A 16 0.71 12.98 -19.20
C PRO A 16 2.04 13.70 -18.91
N ASP A 17 1.96 14.96 -18.49
CA ASP A 17 3.12 15.68 -17.95
C ASP A 17 3.57 15.04 -16.64
N GLU A 18 4.83 14.59 -16.60
CA GLU A 18 5.43 13.93 -15.45
C GLU A 18 5.51 14.84 -14.20
N ASN A 19 5.44 16.17 -14.39
CA ASN A 19 5.43 17.13 -13.29
C ASN A 19 4.05 17.31 -12.65
N SER A 20 2.99 16.70 -13.20
CA SER A 20 1.60 16.88 -12.75
C SER A 20 0.78 15.58 -12.83
N LEU A 21 1.41 14.45 -12.49
CA LEU A 21 0.79 13.12 -12.54
C LEU A 21 -0.32 12.91 -11.50
N GLY A 22 -0.15 13.47 -10.29
CA GLY A 22 -0.96 13.08 -9.13
C GLY A 22 -0.80 11.59 -8.79
N PHE A 23 -1.86 10.98 -8.24
CA PHE A 23 -1.87 9.56 -7.88
C PHE A 23 -3.13 8.86 -8.42
N GLY A 24 -2.94 7.85 -9.28
CA GLY A 24 -4.05 7.00 -9.75
C GLY A 24 -5.02 7.64 -10.74
N VAL A 25 -4.63 8.73 -11.41
CA VAL A 25 -5.49 9.50 -12.34
C VAL A 25 -5.35 9.02 -13.79
N TYR A 26 -4.12 8.72 -14.21
CA TYR A 26 -3.80 8.26 -15.56
C TYR A 26 -3.53 6.77 -15.56
N TYR A 27 -3.85 6.08 -16.65
CA TYR A 27 -3.64 4.64 -16.81
C TYR A 27 -2.94 4.33 -18.13
N THR A 28 -2.08 3.31 -18.09
CA THR A 28 -1.24 2.88 -19.20
C THR A 28 -2.03 2.30 -20.38
N ASP A 29 -1.34 1.90 -21.45
CA ASP A 29 -1.98 1.47 -22.70
C ASP A 29 -2.69 0.11 -22.57
N HIS A 30 -2.19 -0.78 -21.70
CA HIS A 30 -2.65 -2.14 -21.52
C HIS A 30 -2.95 -2.48 -20.05
N MET A 31 -3.63 -3.61 -19.87
CA MET A 31 -3.81 -4.30 -18.60
C MET A 31 -3.54 -5.80 -18.78
N LEU A 32 -3.23 -6.49 -17.69
CA LEU A 32 -3.12 -7.95 -17.67
C LEU A 32 -4.39 -8.55 -17.07
N ILE A 33 -4.90 -9.64 -17.63
CA ILE A 33 -6.03 -10.42 -17.11
C ILE A 33 -5.66 -11.90 -17.12
N ILE A 34 -6.04 -12.61 -16.07
CA ILE A 34 -6.00 -14.08 -15.97
C ILE A 34 -7.34 -14.53 -15.40
N ASP A 35 -8.03 -15.41 -16.12
CA ASP A 35 -9.32 -15.94 -15.70
C ASP A 35 -9.12 -17.14 -14.78
N HIS A 36 -10.09 -17.40 -13.92
CA HIS A 36 -10.12 -18.58 -13.06
C HIS A 36 -11.52 -19.17 -12.98
N ASP A 37 -11.62 -20.49 -13.12
CA ASP A 37 -12.81 -21.28 -12.77
C ASP A 37 -12.40 -22.56 -12.01
N GLU A 38 -13.36 -23.28 -11.42
CA GLU A 38 -13.09 -24.50 -10.65
C GLU A 38 -12.57 -25.68 -11.50
N GLU A 39 -12.85 -25.71 -12.80
CA GLU A 39 -12.50 -26.82 -13.70
C GLU A 39 -11.06 -26.72 -14.18
N GLN A 40 -10.63 -25.52 -14.56
CA GLN A 40 -9.34 -25.23 -15.19
C GLN A 40 -8.33 -24.59 -14.23
N GLY A 41 -8.79 -24.01 -13.11
CA GLY A 41 -7.97 -23.11 -12.30
C GLY A 41 -7.63 -21.83 -13.06
N TRP A 42 -6.44 -21.27 -12.83
CA TRP A 42 -5.95 -20.09 -13.56
C TRP A 42 -5.65 -20.42 -15.03
N HIS A 43 -6.29 -19.71 -15.95
CA HIS A 43 -6.15 -19.92 -17.39
C HIS A 43 -6.31 -18.61 -18.18
N ASP A 44 -6.09 -18.70 -19.49
CA ASP A 44 -6.20 -17.59 -20.45
C ASP A 44 -5.48 -16.27 -20.05
N ALA A 45 -4.28 -16.40 -19.49
CA ALA A 45 -3.45 -15.25 -19.14
C ALA A 45 -3.13 -14.40 -20.39
N ARG A 46 -3.42 -13.09 -20.32
CA ARG A 46 -3.28 -12.17 -21.45
C ARG A 46 -2.98 -10.75 -21.03
N ILE A 47 -2.19 -10.04 -21.84
CA ILE A 47 -2.05 -8.59 -21.83
C ILE A 47 -2.85 -8.04 -23.01
N VAL A 48 -3.82 -7.19 -22.72
CA VAL A 48 -4.80 -6.62 -23.65
C VAL A 48 -4.86 -5.11 -23.49
N PRO A 49 -5.41 -4.34 -24.45
CA PRO A 49 -5.58 -2.90 -24.28
C PRO A 49 -6.38 -2.58 -23.01
N TYR A 50 -6.04 -1.47 -22.34
CA TYR A 50 -6.79 -1.00 -21.17
C TYR A 50 -8.20 -0.58 -21.60
N GLU A 51 -9.21 -1.24 -21.05
CA GLU A 51 -10.63 -1.02 -21.38
C GLU A 51 -11.55 -1.31 -20.18
N PRO A 52 -12.80 -0.81 -20.19
CA PRO A 52 -13.78 -1.15 -19.16
C PRO A 52 -14.03 -2.65 -19.06
N LEU A 53 -14.11 -3.19 -17.84
CA LEU A 53 -14.47 -4.58 -17.61
C LEU A 53 -15.96 -4.81 -17.89
N GLN A 54 -16.28 -5.89 -18.61
CA GLN A 54 -17.65 -6.39 -18.72
C GLN A 54 -17.93 -7.33 -17.53
N ILE A 55 -18.79 -6.88 -16.62
CA ILE A 55 -19.14 -7.60 -15.38
C ILE A 55 -20.65 -7.79 -15.35
N ASP A 56 -21.10 -9.01 -15.05
CA ASP A 56 -22.52 -9.29 -14.85
C ASP A 56 -23.05 -8.47 -13.65
N PRO A 57 -24.22 -7.82 -13.74
CA PRO A 57 -24.76 -7.04 -12.63
C PRO A 57 -24.97 -7.83 -11.33
N ALA A 58 -25.11 -9.15 -11.39
CA ALA A 58 -25.23 -10.05 -10.24
C ALA A 58 -23.87 -10.62 -9.77
N ALA A 59 -22.74 -10.17 -10.34
CA ALA A 59 -21.41 -10.63 -9.94
C ALA A 59 -21.14 -10.38 -8.45
N MET A 60 -20.67 -11.39 -7.74
CA MET A 60 -20.53 -11.35 -6.28
C MET A 60 -19.65 -10.19 -5.77
N VAL A 61 -18.66 -9.75 -6.55
CA VAL A 61 -17.84 -8.56 -6.20
C VAL A 61 -18.68 -7.30 -5.98
N LEU A 62 -19.73 -7.10 -6.77
CA LEU A 62 -20.57 -5.89 -6.73
C LEU A 62 -21.52 -5.86 -5.51
N HIS A 63 -21.78 -7.01 -4.89
CA HIS A 63 -22.76 -7.14 -3.81
C HIS A 63 -22.12 -7.45 -2.46
N TYR A 64 -21.00 -8.17 -2.45
CA TYR A 64 -20.40 -8.72 -1.21
C TYR A 64 -18.91 -8.38 -1.04
N ALA A 65 -18.35 -7.50 -1.88
CA ALA A 65 -16.95 -7.07 -1.80
C ALA A 65 -15.96 -8.25 -1.72
N MET A 66 -16.26 -9.33 -2.45
CA MET A 66 -15.39 -10.51 -2.56
C MET A 66 -14.24 -10.19 -3.54
N GLU A 67 -13.30 -9.38 -3.04
CA GLU A 67 -12.18 -8.84 -3.80
C GLU A 67 -10.94 -8.63 -2.91
N SER A 68 -9.79 -8.61 -3.56
CA SER A 68 -8.51 -8.27 -2.96
C SER A 68 -7.67 -7.43 -3.90
N PHE A 69 -6.71 -6.68 -3.36
CA PHE A 69 -5.79 -5.90 -4.18
C PHE A 69 -4.39 -5.81 -3.57
N GLU A 70 -3.44 -5.45 -4.41
CA GLU A 70 -2.06 -5.16 -4.04
C GLU A 70 -1.61 -3.79 -4.55
N GLY A 71 -0.45 -3.34 -4.07
CA GLY A 71 0.13 -2.08 -4.45
C GLY A 71 1.64 -2.09 -4.35
N MET A 72 2.30 -2.01 -5.51
CA MET A 72 3.74 -1.86 -5.64
C MET A 72 4.08 -0.86 -6.74
N LYS A 73 5.37 -0.65 -6.99
CA LYS A 73 5.87 0.32 -7.96
C LYS A 73 7.02 -0.27 -8.77
N ALA A 74 7.10 0.16 -10.02
CA ALA A 74 8.30 0.06 -10.86
C ALA A 74 8.98 1.43 -10.91
N TYR A 75 10.31 1.39 -10.83
CA TYR A 75 11.16 2.56 -10.74
C TYR A 75 12.18 2.52 -11.88
N ARG A 76 12.36 3.66 -12.54
CA ARG A 76 13.45 3.83 -13.51
C ARG A 76 14.70 4.27 -12.77
N THR A 77 15.81 3.59 -13.04
CA THR A 77 17.12 3.89 -12.46
C THR A 77 17.91 4.89 -13.32
N PRO A 78 19.01 5.47 -12.81
CA PRO A 78 19.84 6.40 -13.57
C PRO A 78 20.43 5.83 -14.88
N ASP A 79 20.66 4.51 -14.95
CA ASP A 79 21.12 3.82 -16.16
C ASP A 79 19.98 3.51 -17.16
N GLY A 80 18.75 3.90 -16.84
CA GLY A 80 17.56 3.69 -17.66
C GLY A 80 16.90 2.32 -17.49
N SER A 81 17.49 1.40 -16.73
CA SER A 81 16.85 0.12 -16.40
C SER A 81 15.64 0.32 -15.47
N ILE A 82 14.81 -0.71 -15.37
CA ILE A 82 13.59 -0.68 -14.55
C ILE A 82 13.68 -1.78 -13.50
N GLN A 83 13.32 -1.45 -12.28
CA GLN A 83 13.31 -2.39 -11.16
C GLN A 83 12.04 -2.27 -10.32
N LEU A 84 11.70 -3.37 -9.66
CA LEU A 84 10.64 -3.53 -8.68
C LEU A 84 11.24 -3.57 -7.28
N PHE A 85 10.43 -3.24 -6.28
CA PHE A 85 10.83 -3.31 -4.87
C PHE A 85 10.01 -4.38 -4.13
N ARG A 86 10.68 -5.45 -3.68
CA ARG A 86 10.14 -6.59 -2.91
C ARG A 86 8.82 -7.18 -3.47
N PRO A 87 8.69 -7.43 -4.79
CA PRO A 87 7.43 -7.90 -5.37
C PRO A 87 6.99 -9.27 -4.84
N ASP A 88 7.93 -10.10 -4.36
CA ASP A 88 7.66 -11.37 -3.67
C ASP A 88 6.87 -11.18 -2.37
N LYS A 89 7.15 -10.11 -1.62
CA LYS A 89 6.44 -9.79 -0.37
C LYS A 89 5.01 -9.31 -0.63
N ASN A 90 4.80 -8.57 -1.73
CA ASN A 90 3.45 -8.24 -2.18
C ASN A 90 2.68 -9.51 -2.60
N ALA A 91 3.30 -10.42 -3.36
CA ALA A 91 2.69 -11.68 -3.74
C ALA A 91 2.26 -12.50 -2.50
N GLN A 92 3.15 -12.64 -1.52
CA GLN A 92 2.87 -13.38 -0.28
C GLN A 92 1.71 -12.75 0.52
N ARG A 93 1.64 -11.42 0.58
CA ARG A 93 0.55 -10.71 1.26
C ARG A 93 -0.79 -10.87 0.52
N MET A 94 -0.75 -10.89 -0.81
CA MET A 94 -1.95 -11.17 -1.61
C MET A 94 -2.45 -12.59 -1.37
N ILE A 95 -1.56 -13.60 -1.31
CA ILE A 95 -1.93 -14.98 -0.96
C ILE A 95 -2.63 -15.03 0.41
N ASN A 96 -2.08 -14.35 1.41
CA ASN A 96 -2.67 -14.29 2.75
C ASN A 96 -4.06 -13.61 2.74
N THR A 97 -4.21 -12.54 1.96
CA THR A 97 -5.49 -11.85 1.77
C THR A 97 -6.50 -12.77 1.07
N ASN A 98 -6.10 -13.41 -0.01
CA ASN A 98 -6.96 -14.28 -0.82
C ASN A 98 -7.44 -15.48 0.00
N HIS A 99 -6.57 -16.10 0.79
CA HIS A 99 -6.96 -17.16 1.72
C HIS A 99 -8.07 -16.71 2.68
N ARG A 100 -7.94 -15.51 3.30
CA ARG A 100 -8.97 -14.98 4.20
C ARG A 100 -10.29 -14.65 3.50
N MET A 101 -10.21 -14.21 2.24
CA MET A 101 -11.35 -13.80 1.42
C MET A 101 -11.97 -14.94 0.59
N CYS A 102 -11.51 -16.18 0.78
CA CYS A 102 -11.92 -17.34 -0.02
C CYS A 102 -11.69 -17.15 -1.54
N LEU A 103 -10.66 -16.41 -1.92
CA LEU A 103 -10.25 -16.18 -3.31
C LEU A 103 -9.12 -17.16 -3.71
N PRO A 104 -9.05 -17.59 -4.98
CA PRO A 104 -7.91 -18.35 -5.49
C PRO A 104 -6.65 -17.48 -5.47
N SER A 105 -5.48 -18.11 -5.36
CA SER A 105 -4.19 -17.42 -5.34
C SER A 105 -3.30 -17.88 -6.48
N LEU A 106 -2.52 -16.96 -7.05
CA LEU A 106 -1.40 -17.31 -7.90
C LEU A 106 -0.21 -17.73 -7.02
N PRO A 107 0.62 -18.69 -7.46
CA PRO A 107 1.96 -18.88 -6.90
C PRO A 107 2.78 -17.58 -6.96
N VAL A 108 3.73 -17.42 -6.04
CA VAL A 108 4.54 -16.18 -5.92
C VAL A 108 5.28 -15.90 -7.23
N GLU A 109 5.88 -16.94 -7.82
CA GLU A 109 6.62 -16.87 -9.08
C GLU A 109 5.75 -16.43 -10.26
N ASP A 110 4.51 -16.94 -10.34
CA ASP A 110 3.58 -16.60 -11.43
C ASP A 110 3.06 -15.16 -11.25
N PHE A 111 2.81 -14.73 -10.01
CA PHE A 111 2.48 -13.33 -9.71
C PHE A 111 3.63 -12.38 -10.11
N VAL A 112 4.86 -12.69 -9.71
CA VAL A 112 6.03 -11.85 -10.03
C VAL A 112 6.28 -11.85 -11.54
N GLN A 113 6.10 -12.98 -12.22
CA GLN A 113 6.17 -13.07 -13.68
C GLN A 113 5.11 -12.15 -14.34
N ALA A 114 3.86 -12.21 -13.90
CA ALA A 114 2.78 -11.36 -14.43
C ALA A 114 3.08 -9.87 -14.25
N VAL A 115 3.60 -9.46 -13.08
CA VAL A 115 4.04 -8.08 -12.82
C VAL A 115 5.18 -7.67 -13.74
N LYS A 116 6.22 -8.50 -13.89
CA LYS A 116 7.35 -8.19 -14.79
C LYS A 116 6.90 -8.04 -16.24
N GLU A 117 6.03 -8.93 -16.72
CA GLU A 117 5.55 -8.92 -18.10
C GLU A 117 4.74 -7.67 -18.43
N ILE A 118 3.79 -7.26 -17.57
CA ILE A 118 3.02 -6.03 -17.82
C ILE A 118 3.91 -4.78 -17.73
N VAL A 119 4.86 -4.73 -16.79
CA VAL A 119 5.80 -3.61 -16.69
C VAL A 119 6.75 -3.56 -17.90
N SER A 120 7.19 -4.69 -18.44
CA SER A 120 8.03 -4.75 -19.64
C SER A 120 7.28 -4.23 -20.87
N VAL A 121 5.98 -4.57 -21.02
CA VAL A 121 5.11 -4.00 -22.06
C VAL A 121 4.89 -2.50 -21.85
N GLU A 122 4.70 -2.06 -20.61
CA GLU A 122 4.43 -0.67 -20.23
C GLU A 122 5.70 0.14 -19.88
N LYS A 123 6.89 -0.33 -20.27
CA LYS A 123 8.15 0.27 -19.84
C LYS A 123 8.29 1.75 -20.21
N ASP A 124 7.67 2.17 -21.31
CA ASP A 124 7.68 3.57 -21.75
C ASP A 124 6.88 4.47 -20.80
N TRP A 125 5.92 3.92 -20.05
CA TRP A 125 5.12 4.63 -19.05
C TRP A 125 5.78 4.75 -17.69
N VAL A 126 6.89 4.05 -17.45
CA VAL A 126 7.70 4.27 -16.24
C VAL A 126 8.35 5.65 -16.36
N PRO A 127 7.94 6.63 -15.53
CA PRO A 127 8.39 8.01 -15.69
C PRO A 127 9.91 8.18 -15.56
N HIS A 128 10.42 9.30 -16.09
CA HIS A 128 11.82 9.69 -15.97
C HIS A 128 12.08 10.72 -14.87
N ALA A 129 11.07 11.52 -14.53
CA ALA A 129 11.18 12.60 -13.55
C ALA A 129 11.51 12.07 -12.15
N GLU A 130 12.29 12.86 -11.40
CA GLU A 130 12.61 12.55 -10.01
C GLU A 130 11.35 12.48 -9.15
N GLY A 131 11.31 11.56 -8.18
CA GLY A 131 10.17 11.39 -7.27
C GLY A 131 8.93 10.76 -7.92
N THR A 132 9.01 10.33 -9.17
CA THR A 132 7.92 9.67 -9.89
C THR A 132 8.18 8.18 -10.11
N SER A 133 7.12 7.41 -10.35
CA SER A 133 7.19 5.95 -10.53
C SER A 133 5.97 5.43 -11.29
N LEU A 134 6.03 4.18 -11.76
CA LEU A 134 4.84 3.48 -12.26
C LEU A 134 4.23 2.66 -11.14
N TYR A 135 3.06 3.08 -10.65
CA TYR A 135 2.30 2.31 -9.67
C TYR A 135 1.61 1.13 -10.35
N ILE A 136 1.71 -0.05 -9.74
CA ILE A 136 1.19 -1.32 -10.24
C ILE A 136 0.12 -1.79 -9.26
N ARG A 137 -1.08 -2.03 -9.79
CA ARG A 137 -2.28 -2.43 -9.04
C ARG A 137 -2.75 -3.82 -9.50
N PRO A 138 -2.23 -4.91 -8.90
CA PRO A 138 -2.83 -6.22 -9.02
C PRO A 138 -4.10 -6.31 -8.17
N PHE A 139 -5.11 -7.03 -8.63
CA PHE A 139 -6.33 -7.28 -7.86
C PHE A 139 -7.05 -8.55 -8.33
N VAL A 140 -7.82 -9.16 -7.44
CA VAL A 140 -8.69 -10.29 -7.76
C VAL A 140 -10.13 -9.92 -7.45
N ILE A 141 -11.05 -10.22 -8.37
CA ILE A 141 -12.50 -10.05 -8.20
C ILE A 141 -13.24 -11.36 -8.40
N ALA A 142 -14.29 -11.58 -7.61
CA ALA A 142 -15.26 -12.65 -7.81
C ALA A 142 -16.28 -12.28 -8.89
N THR A 143 -16.28 -13.01 -10.00
CA THR A 143 -17.07 -12.67 -11.20
C THR A 143 -18.36 -13.48 -11.34
N GLU A 144 -18.62 -14.45 -10.46
CA GLU A 144 -19.77 -15.34 -10.60
C GLU A 144 -21.10 -14.58 -10.42
N PRO A 145 -22.07 -14.71 -11.36
CA PRO A 145 -23.39 -14.10 -11.21
C PRO A 145 -24.24 -14.88 -10.21
N HIS A 146 -24.21 -14.48 -8.93
CA HIS A 146 -24.92 -15.19 -7.87
C HIS A 146 -25.20 -14.30 -6.65
N LEU A 147 -26.47 -14.19 -6.26
CA LEU A 147 -26.91 -13.42 -5.08
C LEU A 147 -26.95 -14.26 -3.78
N GLY A 148 -26.64 -15.55 -3.84
CA GLY A 148 -26.45 -16.36 -2.64
C GLY A 148 -25.10 -16.07 -1.99
N VAL A 149 -25.06 -15.88 -0.67
CA VAL A 149 -23.80 -15.64 0.04
C VAL A 149 -23.03 -16.95 0.21
N ARG A 150 -22.02 -17.16 -0.64
CA ARG A 150 -21.09 -18.30 -0.64
C ARG A 150 -19.78 -17.94 -1.36
N PRO A 151 -18.73 -18.76 -1.31
CA PRO A 151 -17.57 -18.58 -2.18
C PRO A 151 -17.95 -18.60 -3.66
N SER A 152 -17.33 -17.70 -4.42
CA SER A 152 -17.47 -17.62 -5.88
C SER A 152 -16.71 -18.76 -6.56
N ARG A 153 -17.20 -19.20 -7.71
CA ARG A 153 -16.60 -20.26 -8.54
C ARG A 153 -15.76 -19.70 -9.68
N THR A 154 -16.01 -18.45 -10.07
CA THR A 154 -15.26 -17.76 -11.13
C THR A 154 -14.62 -16.48 -10.60
N HIS A 155 -13.40 -16.20 -11.05
CA HIS A 155 -12.63 -15.04 -10.63
C HIS A 155 -11.79 -14.48 -11.79
N GLN A 156 -11.29 -13.26 -11.63
CA GLN A 156 -10.27 -12.69 -12.49
C GLN A 156 -9.16 -12.09 -11.65
N PHE A 157 -7.90 -12.38 -12.01
CA PHE A 157 -6.72 -11.66 -11.55
C PHE A 157 -6.35 -10.63 -12.61
N ILE A 158 -6.26 -9.37 -12.21
CA ILE A 158 -6.08 -8.24 -13.13
C ILE A 158 -4.92 -7.38 -12.63
N ILE A 159 -4.10 -6.85 -13.54
CA ILE A 159 -3.11 -5.83 -13.23
C ILE A 159 -3.33 -4.61 -14.11
N ILE A 160 -3.45 -3.44 -13.48
CA ILE A 160 -3.41 -2.14 -14.15
C ILE A 160 -2.22 -1.33 -13.66
N CYS A 161 -1.70 -0.44 -14.51
CA CYS A 161 -0.58 0.43 -14.19
C CYS A 161 -0.98 1.90 -14.31
N SER A 162 -0.38 2.74 -13.48
CA SER A 162 -0.64 4.18 -13.41
C SER A 162 0.66 4.94 -13.14
N PRO A 163 1.08 5.90 -13.99
CA PRO A 163 2.20 6.77 -13.65
C PRO A 163 1.78 7.69 -12.50
N VAL A 164 2.61 7.77 -11.46
CA VAL A 164 2.33 8.55 -10.25
C VAL A 164 3.50 9.44 -9.86
N GLY A 165 3.17 10.61 -9.31
CA GLY A 165 4.12 11.51 -8.65
C GLY A 165 4.06 11.41 -7.13
N ALA A 166 4.36 12.51 -6.45
CA ALA A 166 4.23 12.62 -5.00
C ALA A 166 2.77 12.36 -4.55
N TYR A 167 2.62 11.65 -3.44
CA TYR A 167 1.30 11.28 -2.91
C TYR A 167 0.55 12.49 -2.33
N TYR A 168 1.25 13.33 -1.55
CA TYR A 168 0.72 14.60 -1.06
C TYR A 168 1.19 15.73 -1.96
N SER A 169 0.30 16.68 -2.24
CA SER A 169 0.62 17.89 -3.01
C SER A 169 1.69 18.76 -2.35
N THR A 170 1.84 18.63 -1.02
CA THR A 170 2.87 19.29 -0.22
C THR A 170 4.18 18.50 -0.14
N GLY A 171 4.32 17.36 -0.83
CA GLY A 171 5.52 16.53 -0.78
C GLY A 171 5.65 15.73 0.53
N ILE A 172 6.86 15.64 1.09
CA ILE A 172 7.16 14.93 2.35
C ILE A 172 6.90 15.81 3.60
N ASN A 173 6.17 16.92 3.46
CA ASN A 173 5.89 17.79 4.60
C ASN A 173 5.08 17.06 5.70
N PRO A 174 5.38 17.31 6.99
CA PRO A 174 4.64 16.68 8.07
C PRO A 174 3.14 17.00 8.02
N VAL A 175 2.31 15.97 8.19
CA VAL A 175 0.85 16.08 8.17
C VAL A 175 0.27 16.15 9.57
N LYS A 176 -0.97 16.63 9.68
CA LYS A 176 -1.77 16.61 10.90
C LYS A 176 -2.66 15.37 10.91
N ILE A 177 -2.65 14.69 12.04
CA ILE A 177 -3.37 13.43 12.22
C ILE A 177 -4.41 13.57 13.33
N PHE A 178 -5.65 13.23 12.99
CA PHE A 178 -6.74 13.10 13.96
C PHE A 178 -6.73 11.68 14.51
N VAL A 179 -6.73 11.50 15.84
CA VAL A 179 -6.87 10.18 16.44
C VAL A 179 -8.36 9.83 16.52
N GLU A 180 -8.75 8.73 15.88
CA GLU A 180 -10.16 8.32 15.85
C GLU A 180 -10.65 7.83 17.21
N ASP A 181 -11.81 8.33 17.61
CA ASP A 181 -12.46 8.05 18.88
C ASP A 181 -13.84 7.38 18.72
N GLU A 182 -14.39 7.33 17.50
CA GLU A 182 -15.73 6.82 17.22
C GLU A 182 -15.71 5.58 16.32
N TYR A 183 -14.96 5.64 15.21
CA TYR A 183 -14.93 4.57 14.22
C TYR A 183 -13.77 3.59 14.44
N THR A 184 -14.02 2.32 14.13
CA THR A 184 -13.02 1.27 14.23
C THR A 184 -12.60 0.79 12.85
N ARG A 185 -11.28 0.72 12.61
CA ARG A 185 -10.73 0.20 11.34
C ARG A 185 -10.87 -1.31 11.21
N ALA A 186 -10.57 -2.02 12.29
CA ALA A 186 -10.58 -3.48 12.35
C ALA A 186 -10.68 -3.95 13.80
N CYS A 187 -11.26 -5.15 13.99
CA CYS A 187 -11.29 -5.85 15.28
C CYS A 187 -10.62 -7.23 15.15
N PRO A 188 -10.16 -7.84 16.26
CA PRO A 188 -9.68 -9.22 16.28
C PRO A 188 -10.71 -10.18 15.67
N GLY A 189 -10.23 -11.11 14.84
CA GLY A 189 -11.09 -12.02 14.07
C GLY A 189 -11.66 -11.42 12.77
N GLY A 190 -11.52 -10.12 12.55
CA GLY A 190 -11.93 -9.44 11.32
C GLY A 190 -10.97 -9.67 10.13
N THR A 191 -10.90 -8.67 9.25
CA THR A 191 -10.11 -8.69 8.01
C THR A 191 -8.98 -7.65 8.01
N GLY A 192 -8.69 -6.99 9.14
CA GLY A 192 -7.74 -5.87 9.22
C GLY A 192 -6.33 -6.17 8.69
N PHE A 193 -5.83 -7.39 8.89
CA PHE A 193 -4.54 -7.86 8.38
C PHE A 193 -4.50 -8.12 6.87
N THR A 194 -5.59 -7.90 6.15
CA THR A 194 -5.73 -8.19 4.72
C THR A 194 -5.94 -6.94 3.89
N LYS A 195 -5.65 -7.04 2.59
CA LYS A 195 -5.82 -5.95 1.64
C LYS A 195 -7.06 -6.16 0.75
N CYS A 196 -8.22 -6.27 1.39
CA CYS A 196 -9.52 -6.39 0.73
C CYS A 196 -10.27 -5.04 0.70
N GLY A 197 -11.14 -4.84 -0.30
CA GLY A 197 -11.84 -3.57 -0.51
C GLY A 197 -12.73 -3.14 0.65
N GLY A 198 -13.41 -4.10 1.30
CA GLY A 198 -14.31 -3.82 2.42
C GLY A 198 -13.67 -3.05 3.58
N ASN A 199 -12.39 -3.32 3.88
CA ASN A 199 -11.65 -2.59 4.92
C ASN A 199 -11.52 -1.09 4.61
N TYR A 200 -11.40 -0.73 3.33
CA TYR A 200 -11.18 0.65 2.89
C TYR A 200 -12.50 1.39 2.71
N ALA A 201 -13.54 0.71 2.21
CA ALA A 201 -14.87 1.30 2.12
C ALA A 201 -15.40 1.72 3.50
N ALA A 202 -15.22 0.85 4.52
CA ALA A 202 -15.65 1.13 5.89
C ALA A 202 -14.88 2.30 6.55
N SER A 203 -13.64 2.56 6.11
CA SER A 203 -12.81 3.60 6.73
C SER A 203 -13.12 5.02 6.23
N LEU A 204 -13.85 5.18 5.12
CA LEU A 204 -14.07 6.48 4.48
C LEU A 204 -14.80 7.49 5.39
N ILE A 205 -15.70 7.02 6.26
CA ILE A 205 -16.47 7.90 7.16
C ILE A 205 -15.55 8.64 8.15
N SER A 206 -14.54 7.96 8.68
CA SER A 206 -13.52 8.57 9.54
C SER A 206 -12.68 9.59 8.78
N GLN A 207 -12.32 9.29 7.53
CA GLN A 207 -11.54 10.22 6.71
C GLN A 207 -12.30 11.53 6.45
N VAL A 208 -13.62 11.45 6.22
CA VAL A 208 -14.48 12.63 6.08
C VAL A 208 -14.47 13.46 7.37
N LYS A 209 -14.68 12.81 8.53
CA LYS A 209 -14.62 13.46 9.85
C LYS A 209 -13.26 14.13 10.10
N ALA A 210 -12.16 13.46 9.81
CA ALA A 210 -10.81 14.02 9.95
C ALA A 210 -10.64 15.29 9.08
N HIS A 211 -11.09 15.26 7.83
CA HIS A 211 -11.03 16.41 6.92
C HIS A 211 -11.90 17.59 7.39
N GLU A 212 -13.11 17.32 7.89
CA GLU A 212 -13.99 18.35 8.48
C GLU A 212 -13.36 19.03 9.70
N LEU A 213 -12.52 18.29 10.44
CA LEU A 213 -11.75 18.79 11.57
C LEU A 213 -10.43 19.47 11.17
N GLY A 214 -10.06 19.47 9.89
CA GLY A 214 -8.83 20.09 9.38
C GLY A 214 -7.57 19.21 9.50
N TYR A 215 -7.74 17.89 9.54
CA TYR A 215 -6.65 16.89 9.61
C TYR A 215 -6.58 16.08 8.32
N GLU A 216 -5.38 15.71 7.85
CA GLU A 216 -5.22 15.03 6.57
C GLU A 216 -5.61 13.54 6.62
N GLN A 217 -5.37 12.88 7.74
CA GLN A 217 -5.55 11.44 7.94
C GLN A 217 -5.94 11.12 9.40
N THR A 218 -6.36 9.87 9.60
CA THR A 218 -6.79 9.35 10.89
C THR A 218 -5.74 8.42 11.50
N LEU A 219 -5.38 8.55 12.79
CA LEU A 219 -4.71 7.49 13.55
C LEU A 219 -5.78 6.55 14.14
N TRP A 220 -5.70 5.28 13.79
CA TRP A 220 -6.59 4.23 14.27
C TRP A 220 -6.13 3.68 15.61
N LEU A 221 -7.07 3.54 16.53
CA LEU A 221 -6.90 2.79 17.77
C LEU A 221 -7.46 1.36 17.62
N ASP A 222 -7.03 0.47 18.49
CA ASP A 222 -7.48 -0.92 18.49
C ASP A 222 -8.99 -1.01 18.67
N GLY A 223 -9.62 -1.92 17.92
CA GLY A 223 -11.06 -2.06 17.89
C GLY A 223 -11.73 -2.73 19.10
N VAL A 224 -11.03 -2.90 20.22
CA VAL A 224 -11.59 -3.52 21.44
C VAL A 224 -11.58 -2.54 22.60
N GLU A 225 -10.41 -1.98 22.89
CA GLU A 225 -10.20 -1.10 24.04
C GLU A 225 -10.17 0.39 23.64
N HIS A 226 -10.08 0.69 22.33
CA HIS A 226 -9.91 2.04 21.79
C HIS A 226 -8.78 2.79 22.51
N LYS A 227 -7.66 2.09 22.75
CA LYS A 227 -6.56 2.56 23.60
C LYS A 227 -5.21 2.47 22.92
N TYR A 228 -4.99 1.46 22.09
CA TYR A 228 -3.67 1.16 21.53
C TYR A 228 -3.60 1.59 20.08
N VAL A 229 -2.55 2.32 19.71
CA VAL A 229 -2.35 2.80 18.33
C VAL A 229 -2.06 1.64 17.39
N GLU A 230 -2.65 1.66 16.19
CA GLU A 230 -2.50 0.60 15.18
C GLU A 230 -1.90 1.11 13.85
N GLU A 231 -2.65 1.94 13.13
CA GLU A 231 -2.31 2.42 11.78
C GLU A 231 -2.69 3.89 11.62
N VAL A 232 -2.10 4.59 10.65
CA VAL A 232 -2.45 5.97 10.28
C VAL A 232 -2.98 6.00 8.85
N GLY A 233 -4.27 6.25 8.68
CA GLY A 233 -4.98 6.18 7.41
C GLY A 233 -4.94 4.77 6.86
N SER A 234 -4.27 4.60 5.71
CA SER A 234 -3.96 3.31 5.11
C SER A 234 -2.47 2.93 5.19
N MET A 235 -1.76 3.44 6.21
CA MET A 235 -0.32 3.25 6.42
C MET A 235 -0.06 2.67 7.81
N ASN A 236 1.00 1.87 7.94
CA ASN A 236 1.48 1.50 9.28
C ASN A 236 2.10 2.71 9.96
N CYS A 237 1.97 2.83 11.28
CA CYS A 237 2.49 3.97 12.05
C CYS A 237 3.70 3.57 12.91
N PHE A 238 4.63 4.50 13.07
CA PHE A 238 5.81 4.39 13.92
C PHE A 238 5.93 5.60 14.84
N PHE A 239 6.45 5.38 16.05
CA PHE A 239 6.63 6.39 17.09
C PHE A 239 8.04 6.26 17.66
N LYS A 240 8.88 7.29 17.56
CA LYS A 240 10.18 7.33 18.22
C LYS A 240 10.05 8.03 19.55
N ILE A 241 10.19 7.27 20.64
CA ILE A 241 10.02 7.74 22.01
C ILE A 241 11.27 7.39 22.81
N GLY A 242 11.97 8.40 23.33
CA GLY A 242 13.17 8.22 24.15
C GLY A 242 14.23 7.34 23.47
N GLY A 243 14.48 7.56 22.18
CA GLY A 243 15.43 6.80 21.37
C GLY A 243 14.97 5.42 20.87
N THR A 244 13.83 4.88 21.30
CA THR A 244 13.28 3.61 20.79
C THR A 244 12.17 3.86 19.78
N VAL A 245 12.16 3.11 18.68
CA VAL A 245 11.11 3.19 17.65
C VAL A 245 10.06 2.10 17.89
N TYR A 246 8.83 2.51 18.17
CA TYR A 246 7.69 1.65 18.44
C TYR A 246 6.80 1.55 17.20
N THR A 247 6.21 0.38 16.96
CA THR A 247 5.15 0.18 15.96
C THR A 247 4.22 -0.94 16.41
N ALA A 248 2.94 -0.85 16.03
CA ALA A 248 1.95 -1.85 16.41
C ALA A 248 2.31 -3.25 15.86
N PRO A 249 2.06 -4.33 16.62
CA PRO A 249 2.37 -5.68 16.19
C PRO A 249 1.33 -6.18 15.18
N CYS A 250 1.76 -7.01 14.22
CA CYS A 250 0.87 -7.59 13.20
C CYS A 250 0.08 -8.80 13.73
N MET A 251 -0.78 -8.59 14.72
CA MET A 251 -1.54 -9.64 15.43
C MET A 251 -3.01 -9.72 14.97
N GLY A 252 -3.26 -9.56 13.66
CA GLY A 252 -4.58 -9.74 13.05
C GLY A 252 -5.36 -8.46 12.73
N THR A 253 -5.12 -7.36 13.45
CA THR A 253 -5.76 -6.07 13.16
C THR A 253 -4.87 -5.08 12.44
N VAL A 254 -3.57 -5.32 12.31
CA VAL A 254 -2.64 -4.44 11.57
C VAL A 254 -2.23 -5.12 10.27
N LEU A 255 -2.31 -4.39 9.15
CA LEU A 255 -1.85 -4.87 7.85
C LEU A 255 -0.31 -5.02 7.86
N PRO A 256 0.26 -6.19 7.52
CA PRO A 256 1.72 -6.35 7.43
C PRO A 256 2.27 -5.60 6.19
N GLY A 257 2.59 -4.33 6.36
CA GLY A 257 3.16 -3.48 5.31
C GLY A 257 4.53 -3.96 4.82
N VAL A 258 4.74 -4.00 3.50
CA VAL A 258 6.08 -4.22 2.93
C VAL A 258 7.04 -3.10 3.32
N THR A 259 6.59 -1.83 3.27
CA THR A 259 7.39 -0.69 3.72
C THR A 259 7.66 -0.74 5.22
N ARG A 260 6.68 -1.11 6.05
CA ARG A 260 6.86 -1.35 7.50
C ARG A 260 7.98 -2.37 7.74
N MET A 261 7.91 -3.53 7.07
CA MET A 261 8.92 -4.58 7.16
C MET A 261 10.31 -4.05 6.79
N SER A 262 10.43 -3.34 5.66
CA SER A 262 11.70 -2.74 5.24
C SER A 262 12.23 -1.68 6.22
N CYS A 263 11.36 -0.87 6.84
CA CYS A 263 11.79 0.10 7.85
C CYS A 263 12.36 -0.61 9.08
N ILE A 264 11.70 -1.67 9.57
CA ILE A 264 12.17 -2.46 10.70
C ILE A 264 13.53 -3.11 10.38
N ASP A 265 13.68 -3.66 9.16
CA ASP A 265 14.94 -4.26 8.70
C ASP A 265 16.07 -3.21 8.70
N LEU A 266 15.84 -2.00 8.17
CA LEU A 266 16.82 -0.90 8.15
C LEU A 266 17.16 -0.39 9.56
N LEU A 267 16.16 -0.18 10.42
CA LEU A 267 16.37 0.29 11.78
C LEU A 267 17.25 -0.69 12.58
N LYS A 268 16.97 -1.99 12.47
CA LYS A 268 17.79 -3.05 13.06
C LYS A 268 19.20 -3.05 12.49
N HIS A 269 19.35 -2.89 11.17
CA HIS A 269 20.65 -2.80 10.51
C HIS A 269 21.48 -1.60 10.99
N TRP A 270 20.83 -0.47 11.31
CA TRP A 270 21.49 0.72 11.87
C TRP A 270 21.70 0.68 13.39
N GLY A 271 21.29 -0.40 14.06
CA GLY A 271 21.38 -0.49 15.52
C GLY A 271 20.40 0.42 16.28
N VAL A 272 19.34 0.90 15.62
CA VAL A 272 18.26 1.66 16.27
C VAL A 272 17.30 0.68 16.95
N PRO A 273 17.02 0.81 18.26
CA PRO A 273 16.09 -0.07 18.96
C PRO A 273 14.68 0.00 18.35
N VAL A 274 14.09 -1.17 18.07
CA VAL A 274 12.72 -1.30 17.55
C VAL A 274 11.89 -2.19 18.46
N SER A 275 10.70 -1.71 18.84
CA SER A 275 9.71 -2.48 19.61
C SER A 275 8.44 -2.68 18.79
N GLU A 276 8.05 -3.95 18.59
CA GLU A 276 6.80 -4.33 17.94
C GLU A 276 5.77 -4.74 19.02
N GLU A 277 5.19 -3.74 19.71
CA GLU A 277 4.30 -3.97 20.85
C GLU A 277 3.09 -3.02 20.84
N ARG A 278 2.06 -3.36 21.62
CA ARG A 278 0.87 -2.50 21.74
C ARG A 278 1.27 -1.23 22.50
N LEU A 279 1.10 -0.06 21.87
CA LEU A 279 1.45 1.24 22.43
C LEU A 279 0.17 2.03 22.77
N PRO A 280 -0.12 2.30 24.06
CA PRO A 280 -1.26 3.14 24.44
C PRO A 280 -1.13 4.57 23.91
N ILE A 281 -2.22 5.12 23.38
CA ILE A 281 -2.26 6.54 22.95
C ILE A 281 -1.96 7.50 24.10
N ALA A 282 -2.40 7.18 25.32
CA ALA A 282 -2.09 7.95 26.51
C ALA A 282 -0.57 8.07 26.75
N ASP A 283 0.19 7.00 26.49
CA ASP A 283 1.65 7.01 26.65
C ASP A 283 2.32 7.86 25.57
N VAL A 284 1.78 7.87 24.34
CA VAL A 284 2.23 8.77 23.26
C VAL A 284 1.98 10.23 23.64
N MET A 285 0.78 10.56 24.11
CA MET A 285 0.43 11.93 24.51
C MET A 285 1.26 12.38 25.73
N GLN A 286 1.51 11.50 26.70
CA GLN A 286 2.39 11.81 27.82
C GLN A 286 3.84 11.99 27.39
N ALA A 287 4.35 11.14 26.48
CA ALA A 287 5.69 11.29 25.93
C ALA A 287 5.86 12.63 25.18
N SER A 288 4.82 13.12 24.51
CA SER A 288 4.84 14.47 23.92
C SER A 288 4.96 15.56 24.99
N LYS A 289 4.14 15.49 26.05
CA LYS A 289 4.19 16.44 27.18
C LYS A 289 5.54 16.44 27.90
N ASP A 290 6.18 15.26 28.00
CA ASP A 290 7.49 15.08 28.62
C ASP A 290 8.68 15.45 27.70
N GLY A 291 8.43 15.82 26.44
CA GLY A 291 9.47 16.10 25.45
C GLY A 291 10.26 14.86 25.01
N LYS A 292 9.68 13.66 25.15
CA LYS A 292 10.27 12.37 24.77
C LYS A 292 9.75 11.82 23.43
N LEU A 293 8.62 12.31 22.94
CA LEU A 293 8.10 11.96 21.60
C LEU A 293 8.90 12.73 20.54
N GLU A 294 9.87 12.05 19.94
CA GLU A 294 10.84 12.66 19.04
C GLU A 294 10.32 12.70 17.60
N GLU A 295 9.73 11.61 17.11
CA GLU A 295 9.28 11.48 15.72
C GLU A 295 8.04 10.60 15.63
N VAL A 296 7.14 10.91 14.70
CA VAL A 296 6.00 10.06 14.33
C VAL A 296 5.90 10.03 12.82
N PHE A 297 5.71 8.84 12.24
CA PHE A 297 5.59 8.71 10.79
C PHE A 297 4.77 7.49 10.35
N GLY A 298 4.01 7.68 9.27
CA GLY A 298 3.34 6.62 8.53
C GLY A 298 4.26 5.99 7.49
N THR A 299 4.03 4.72 7.15
CA THR A 299 4.76 3.99 6.10
C THR A 299 3.79 3.24 5.17
N GLY A 300 4.03 3.33 3.87
CA GLY A 300 3.21 2.64 2.86
C GLY A 300 3.72 2.87 1.44
N THR A 301 3.33 2.02 0.49
CA THR A 301 3.86 2.09 -0.90
C THR A 301 3.67 3.46 -1.56
N ALA A 302 2.54 4.13 -1.30
CA ALA A 302 2.18 5.36 -2.00
C ALA A 302 3.11 6.53 -1.61
N ALA A 303 3.17 6.88 -0.32
CA ALA A 303 3.99 7.97 0.21
C ALA A 303 5.43 7.55 0.57
N VAL A 304 5.73 6.24 0.58
CA VAL A 304 6.95 5.65 1.18
C VAL A 304 6.99 5.90 2.68
N ILE A 305 7.30 7.13 3.10
CA ILE A 305 7.28 7.61 4.49
C ILE A 305 6.47 8.92 4.54
N SER A 306 5.58 9.06 5.51
CA SER A 306 4.77 10.25 5.75
C SER A 306 5.02 10.77 7.16
N PRO A 307 5.81 11.83 7.35
CA PRO A 307 6.04 12.42 8.67
C PRO A 307 4.75 12.99 9.27
N VAL A 308 4.63 13.00 10.59
CA VAL A 308 3.50 13.57 11.32
C VAL A 308 4.01 14.69 12.21
N GLY A 309 3.44 15.88 12.04
CA GLY A 309 3.82 17.08 12.81
C GLY A 309 2.86 17.38 13.96
N GLU A 310 1.62 16.89 13.87
CA GLU A 310 0.58 17.12 14.86
C GLU A 310 -0.28 15.86 15.05
N LEU A 311 -0.52 15.48 16.30
CA LEU A 311 -1.50 14.47 16.68
C LEU A 311 -2.55 15.11 17.58
N ARG A 312 -3.82 15.06 17.17
CA ARG A 312 -4.94 15.47 18.00
C ARG A 312 -5.67 14.26 18.54
N TYR A 313 -5.66 14.11 19.86
CA TYR A 313 -6.42 13.08 20.55
C TYR A 313 -7.39 13.76 21.52
N GLU A 314 -8.68 13.55 21.28
CA GLU A 314 -9.76 14.24 21.99
C GLU A 314 -9.63 15.78 21.89
N GLY A 315 -9.46 16.47 23.02
CA GLY A 315 -9.22 17.91 23.11
C GLY A 315 -7.75 18.31 23.16
N ASP A 316 -6.83 17.35 23.29
CA ASP A 316 -5.40 17.59 23.46
C ASP A 316 -4.65 17.48 22.12
N VAL A 317 -3.60 18.28 21.98
CA VAL A 317 -2.73 18.29 20.80
C VAL A 317 -1.28 18.02 21.20
N ALA A 318 -0.68 17.01 20.56
CA ALA A 318 0.73 16.72 20.62
C ALA A 318 1.43 17.29 19.37
N TYR A 319 2.32 18.26 19.58
CA TYR A 319 3.19 18.78 18.54
C TYR A 319 4.46 17.94 18.49
N ILE A 320 4.79 17.42 17.32
CA ILE A 320 5.91 16.49 17.11
C ILE A 320 7.01 17.22 16.37
N ASN A 321 8.22 17.20 16.93
CA ASN A 321 9.42 17.76 16.33
C ASN A 321 9.24 19.17 15.72
N ASN A 322 8.46 20.05 16.38
CA ASN A 322 8.12 21.40 15.90
C ASN A 322 7.50 21.45 14.49
N GLY A 323 6.84 20.38 14.05
CA GLY A 323 6.29 20.29 12.69
C GLY A 323 7.36 20.10 11.61
N GLU A 324 8.57 19.67 11.97
CA GLU A 324 9.66 19.37 11.06
C GLU A 324 9.88 17.85 10.93
N ILE A 325 10.50 17.43 9.83
CA ILE A 325 10.82 16.03 9.58
C ILE A 325 11.94 15.59 10.53
N GLY A 326 11.73 14.49 11.25
CA GLY A 326 12.73 13.90 12.13
C GLY A 326 13.89 13.23 11.38
N GLU A 327 15.03 13.09 12.06
CA GLU A 327 16.25 12.53 11.48
C GLU A 327 16.08 11.09 11.00
N ILE A 328 15.50 10.22 11.85
CA ILE A 328 15.26 8.81 11.49
C ILE A 328 14.25 8.70 10.36
N THR A 329 13.19 9.49 10.41
CA THR A 329 12.14 9.57 9.40
C THR A 329 12.74 9.94 8.03
N HIS A 330 13.58 10.98 7.99
CA HIS A 330 14.24 11.44 6.77
C HIS A 330 15.26 10.42 6.25
N LYS A 331 16.06 9.81 7.14
CA LYS A 331 17.02 8.77 6.80
C LYS A 331 16.34 7.53 6.21
N LEU A 332 15.23 7.09 6.79
CA LEU A 332 14.41 5.98 6.26
C LEU A 332 13.88 6.31 4.87
N TYR A 333 13.30 7.50 4.69
CA TYR A 333 12.80 7.93 3.40
C TYR A 333 13.91 7.87 2.34
N ASN A 334 15.01 8.60 2.56
CA ASN A 334 16.13 8.70 1.61
C ASN A 334 16.76 7.34 1.28
N THR A 335 16.87 6.44 2.27
CA THR A 335 17.44 5.12 2.01
C THR A 335 16.51 4.25 1.18
N LEU A 336 15.22 4.18 1.53
CA LEU A 336 14.24 3.37 0.80
C LEU A 336 14.08 3.86 -0.63
N THR A 337 13.94 5.17 -0.79
CA THR A 337 13.80 5.79 -2.10
C THR A 337 15.08 5.64 -2.92
N GLY A 338 16.25 5.80 -2.29
CA GLY A 338 17.54 5.60 -2.94
C GLY A 338 17.71 4.17 -3.47
N ILE A 339 17.31 3.16 -2.69
CA ILE A 339 17.31 1.76 -3.12
C ILE A 339 16.31 1.56 -4.27
N GLN A 340 15.09 2.09 -4.14
CA GLN A 340 14.02 1.96 -5.14
C GLN A 340 14.39 2.56 -6.49
N TRP A 341 14.94 3.77 -6.51
CA TRP A 341 15.41 4.45 -7.71
C TRP A 341 16.83 4.05 -8.14
N GLY A 342 17.50 3.13 -7.42
CA GLY A 342 18.83 2.67 -7.79
C GLY A 342 19.94 3.73 -7.67
N THR A 343 19.73 4.78 -6.87
CA THR A 343 20.76 5.77 -6.53
C THR A 343 21.57 5.38 -5.30
N MET A 344 21.10 4.37 -4.55
CA MET A 344 21.82 3.73 -3.44
C MET A 344 21.92 2.22 -3.67
N PRO A 345 22.97 1.57 -3.16
CA PRO A 345 23.10 0.12 -3.25
C PRO A 345 22.02 -0.60 -2.43
N ASP A 346 21.53 -1.70 -2.97
CA ASP A 346 20.60 -2.60 -2.30
C ASP A 346 21.37 -3.70 -1.56
N GLU A 347 21.83 -3.39 -0.35
CA GLU A 347 22.62 -4.32 0.47
C GLU A 347 21.80 -5.51 1.01
N LEU A 348 20.47 -5.43 0.94
CA LEU A 348 19.55 -6.41 1.51
C LEU A 348 18.83 -7.26 0.44
N GLY A 349 19.12 -7.06 -0.85
CA GLY A 349 18.61 -7.85 -1.96
C GLY A 349 17.10 -7.72 -2.16
N TRP A 350 16.56 -6.51 -2.05
CA TRP A 350 15.14 -6.18 -2.18
C TRP A 350 14.67 -5.84 -3.58
N THR A 351 15.57 -5.42 -4.46
CA THR A 351 15.28 -4.93 -5.81
C THR A 351 15.28 -6.08 -6.81
N VAL A 352 14.33 -6.06 -7.73
CA VAL A 352 14.18 -7.09 -8.78
C VAL A 352 14.10 -6.41 -10.13
N LYS A 353 15.05 -6.69 -11.03
CA LYS A 353 15.06 -6.12 -12.38
C LYS A 353 13.90 -6.63 -13.24
N VAL A 354 13.36 -5.73 -14.05
CA VAL A 354 12.43 -6.04 -15.14
C VAL A 354 13.26 -6.15 -16.42
N ASP A 355 13.11 -7.26 -17.12
CA ASP A 355 13.86 -7.58 -18.35
C ASP A 355 13.18 -7.06 -19.62
#